data_AF-A0A4Q9MSY8-F1
#
_entry.id   AF-A0A4Q9MSY8-F1
#
_cell.length_a   1.000
_cell.length_b   1.000
_cell.length_c   1.000
_cell.angle_alpha   90.00
_cell.angle_beta   90.00
_cell.angle_gamma   90.00
#
_symmetry.space_group_name_H-M   'P 1'
#
loop_
_entity.id
_entity.type
_entity.pdbx_description
1 polymer ?
#
loop_
_entity_poly.entity_id
_entity_poly.type
_entity_poly.pdbx_seq_one_letter_code
_entity_poly.pdbx_strand_id
1 'polypeptide(L)' 'MGSKLPPQAQRWRIIIFTLPIIGVTSFVLYKRLVLGEPRRTLPTDLEKHGHEKVADIYISGGEGKSS' A
#
# COMPACT_ATOMS: atom_id res chain seq x y z
N MET A 1 22.56 23.63 10.90
CA MET A 1 22.04 24.72 10.04
C MET A 1 21.93 24.19 8.62
N GLY A 2 20.71 24.00 8.10
CA GLY A 2 20.52 23.48 6.74
C GLY A 2 20.83 24.55 5.71
N SER A 3 21.80 24.30 4.84
CA SER A 3 22.06 25.15 3.68
C SER A 3 20.81 25.17 2.79
N LYS A 4 20.21 26.35 2.60
CA LYS A 4 19.09 26.53 1.66
C LYS A 4 19.57 26.11 0.28
N LEU A 5 19.07 24.98 -0.20
CA LEU A 5 19.36 24.49 -1.54
C LEU A 5 18.86 25.53 -2.57
N PRO A 6 19.63 25.84 -3.62
CA PRO A 6 19.18 26.75 -4.66
C PRO A 6 17.87 26.21 -5.28
N PRO A 7 16.93 27.08 -5.71
CA PRO A 7 15.59 26.67 -6.17
C PRO A 7 15.61 25.60 -7.27
N GLN A 8 16.65 25.60 -8.10
CA GLN A 8 16.86 24.60 -9.15
C GLN A 8 17.18 23.21 -8.59
N ALA A 9 18.03 23.13 -7.55
CA ALA A 9 18.36 21.86 -6.90
C ALA A 9 17.15 21.26 -6.16
N GLN A 10 16.27 22.10 -5.63
CA GLN A 10 15.02 21.63 -5.00
C GLN A 10 14.07 21.01 -6.04
N ARG A 11 13.97 21.59 -7.24
CA ARG A 11 13.18 21.00 -8.35
C ARG A 11 13.75 19.67 -8.80
N TRP A 12 15.07 19.58 -8.97
CA TRP A 12 15.74 18.32 -9.32
C TRP A 12 15.50 17.23 -8.27
N ARG A 13 15.57 17.58 -6.98
CA ARG A 13 15.23 16.64 -5.90
C ARG A 13 13.81 16.11 -6.07
N ILE A 14 12.83 16.99 -6.29
CA ILE A 14 11.45 16.56 -6.50
C ILE A 14 11.35 15.61 -7.69
N ILE A 15 11.92 15.97 -8.85
CA ILE A 15 11.88 15.16 -10.07
C ILE A 15 12.49 13.77 -9.84
N ILE A 16 13.64 13.70 -9.17
CA ILE A 16 14.33 12.43 -8.86
C ILE A 16 13.47 11.53 -7.97
N PHE A 17 12.69 12.11 -7.06
CA PHE A 17 11.82 11.33 -6.17
C PHE A 17 10.45 10.99 -6.78
N THR A 18 9.87 11.86 -7.61
CA THR A 18 8.52 11.66 -8.14
C THR A 18 8.49 10.81 -9.41
N LEU A 19 9.49 10.94 -10.29
CA LEU A 19 9.55 10.18 -11.55
C LEU A 19 9.50 8.65 -11.33
N PRO A 20 10.24 8.05 -10.37
CA PRO A 20 10.18 6.61 -10.14
C PRO A 20 8.80 6.15 -9.69
N ILE A 21 8.12 6.92 -8.84
CA ILE A 21 6.78 6.59 -8.35
C ILE A 21 5.80 6.58 -9.52
N ILE A 22 5.83 7.63 -10.34
CA ILE A 22 4.98 7.72 -11.54
C ILE A 22 5.30 6.55 -12.48
N GLY A 23 6.57 6.27 -12.75
CA GLY A 23 7.00 5.17 -13.61
C GLY A 23 6.48 3.80 -13.15
N VAL A 24 6.64 3.48 -11.86
CA VAL A 24 6.15 2.21 -11.28
C VAL A 24 4.62 2.13 -11.35
N THR A 25 3.91 3.20 -10.98
CA THR A 25 2.44 3.20 -11.01
C THR A 25 1.90 3.04 -12.43
N SER A 26 2.45 3.76 -13.41
CA SER A 26 2.11 3.59 -14.83
C SER A 26 2.40 2.18 -15.31
N PHE A 27 3.53 1.58 -14.94
CA PHE A 27 3.88 0.22 -15.34
C PHE A 27 2.92 -0.83 -14.76
N VAL A 28 2.55 -0.70 -13.48
CA VAL A 28 1.59 -1.59 -12.83
C VAL A 28 0.20 -1.46 -13.47
N LEU A 29 -0.23 -0.23 -13.77
CA LEU A 29 -1.50 0.01 -14.44
C LEU A 29 -1.49 -0.54 -15.87
N TYR A 30 -0.38 -0.42 -16.60
CA TYR A 30 -0.24 -1.01 -17.93
C TYR A 30 -0.42 -2.53 -17.89
N LYS A 31 0.25 -3.21 -16.95
CA LYS A 31 0.09 -4.65 -16.73
C LYS A 31 -1.35 -5.06 -16.40
N ARG A 32 -2.08 -4.22 -15.66
CA ARG A 32 -3.47 -4.51 -15.26
C ARG A 32 -4.49 -4.21 -16.35
N LEU A 33 -4.39 -3.05 -16.98
CA LEU A 33 -5.40 -2.52 -17.89
C LEU A 33 -5.18 -2.97 -19.33
N VAL A 34 -3.93 -3.16 -19.74
CA VAL A 34 -3.59 -3.55 -21.12
C VAL A 34 -3.32 -5.04 -21.21
N LEU A 35 -2.50 -5.59 -20.30
CA LEU A 35 -2.17 -7.02 -20.33
C LEU A 35 -3.20 -7.89 -19.59
N GLY A 36 -4.09 -7.29 -18.78
CA GLY A 36 -5.09 -8.03 -18.03
C GLY A 36 -4.50 -9.01 -17.00
N GLU A 37 -3.25 -8.80 -16.56
CA GLU A 37 -2.59 -9.73 -15.64
C GLU A 37 -3.41 -9.83 -14.33
N PRO A 38 -3.83 -11.04 -13.92
CA PRO A 38 -4.56 -11.23 -12.69
C PRO A 38 -3.74 -10.71 -11.50
N ARG A 39 -4.40 -10.04 -10.55
CA ARG A 39 -3.75 -9.64 -9.29
C ARG A 39 -3.11 -10.89 -8.69
N ARG A 40 -1.82 -10.83 -8.34
CA ARG A 40 -1.22 -11.87 -7.50
C ARG A 40 -2.12 -12.03 -6.27
N THR A 41 -2.75 -13.19 -6.16
CA THR A 41 -3.35 -13.63 -4.92
C THR A 41 -2.18 -13.77 -3.96
N LEU A 42 -2.20 -12.96 -2.90
CA LEU A 42 -1.29 -13.20 -1.78
C LEU A 42 -1.64 -14.61 -1.30
N PRO A 43 -0.68 -15.55 -1.19
CA PRO A 43 -0.91 -16.79 -0.46
C PRO A 43 -1.21 -16.34 0.95
N THR A 44 -2.48 -16.21 1.26
CA THR A 44 -2.89 -15.60 2.49
C THR A 44 -2.81 -16.73 3.49
N ASP A 45 -1.89 -16.63 4.45
CA ASP A 45 -1.94 -17.41 5.70
C ASP A 45 -3.29 -17.26 6.44
N LEU A 46 -4.25 -16.49 5.89
CA LEU A 46 -5.68 -16.51 6.23
C LEU A 46 -6.29 -17.91 6.13
N GLU A 47 -5.90 -18.72 5.14
CA GLU A 47 -6.52 -20.05 5.00
C GLU A 47 -6.14 -20.96 6.18
N LYS A 48 -5.00 -20.70 6.84
CA LYS A 48 -4.52 -21.51 7.97
C LYS A 48 -4.79 -20.88 9.35
N HIS A 49 -4.76 -19.54 9.46
CA HIS A 49 -4.90 -18.81 10.74
C HIS A 49 -5.93 -17.67 10.73
N GLY A 50 -6.59 -17.40 9.60
CA GLY A 50 -7.51 -16.27 9.44
C GLY A 50 -8.87 -16.48 10.08
N HIS A 51 -9.38 -17.71 10.13
CA HIS A 51 -10.69 -18.00 10.73
C HIS A 51 -10.70 -17.80 12.25
N GLU A 52 -9.59 -18.10 12.93
CA GLU A 52 -9.48 -18.01 14.38
C GLU A 52 -9.40 -16.55 14.86
N LYS A 53 -8.59 -15.72 14.20
CA LYS A 53 -8.46 -14.30 14.55
C LYS A 53 -9.70 -13.49 14.24
N VAL A 54 -10.42 -13.79 13.15
CA VAL A 54 -11.66 -13.10 12.83
C VAL A 54 -12.75 -13.48 13.84
N ALA A 55 -12.87 -14.76 14.22
CA ALA A 55 -13.83 -15.20 15.25
C ALA A 55 -13.57 -14.54 16.63
N ASP A 56 -12.30 -14.47 17.06
CA ASP A 56 -11.92 -13.86 18.34
C ASP A 56 -12.23 -12.35 18.39
N ILE A 57 -12.06 -11.63 17.26
CA ILE A 57 -12.43 -10.22 17.14
C ILE A 57 -13.96 -10.03 17.23
N TYR A 58 -14.76 -10.95 16.67
CA TYR A 58 -16.23 -10.90 16.75
C TYR A 58 -16.75 -11.28 18.14
N ILE A 59 -16.11 -12.22 18.84
CA ILE A 59 -16.50 -12.64 20.19
C ILE A 59 -16.08 -11.57 21.23
N SER A 60 -14.87 -11.03 21.12
CA SER A 60 -14.35 -10.00 22.04
C SER A 60 -15.02 -8.64 21.84
N GLY A 61 -15.47 -8.31 20.62
CA GLY A 61 -16.19 -7.08 20.33
C GLY A 61 -17.63 -6.99 20.90
N GLY A 62 -18.15 -8.07 21.48
CA GLY A 62 -19.51 -8.18 22.00
C GLY A 62 -19.69 -7.90 23.50
N GLU A 63 -18.64 -7.98 24.32
CA GLU A 63 -18.71 -7.80 25.79
C GLU A 63 -18.54 -6.33 26.23
N GLY A 64 -19.05 -5.39 25.44
CA GLY A 64 -18.72 -3.98 25.59
C GLY A 64 -19.89 -3.01 25.66
N LYS A 65 -21.17 -3.43 25.70
CA LYS A 65 -22.31 -2.53 25.97
C LYS A 65 -23.56 -3.27 26.48
N SER A 66 -23.76 -3.29 27.81
CA SER A 66 -25.07 -2.94 28.38
C SER A 66 -24.88 -2.40 29.79
N SER A 67 -25.41 -1.20 29.97
CA SER A 67 -25.81 -0.61 31.24
C SER A 67 -26.83 -1.49 31.97
#